data_AF-A0A938JGU7-F1
#
_entry.id   AF-A0A938JGU7-F1
#
_cell.length_a   1.000
_cell.length_b   1.000
_cell.length_c   1.000
_cell.angle_alpha   90.00
_cell.angle_beta   90.00
_cell.angle_gamma   90.00
#
_symmetry.space_group_name_H-M   'P 1'
#
loop_
_entity.id
_entity.type
_entity.pdbx_description
1 polymer ?
#
loop_
_entity_poly.entity_id
_entity_poly.type
_entity_poly.pdbx_seq_one_letter_code
_entity_poly.pdbx_strand_id
1 'polypeptide(L)'
;MSCPSPGSPGSPGTVRSPLSSRTSPRGPVAPRLRASRPGSGLRRVGAASAHFVRVGCARAPGPVDYACGSTREDATVSGQEAALLGSLGIASGSVVWEIGVDDDADGELREALVLASGVEIVDDDYDDVVDVVLLWWRDDDGDLVDALVDAIGPLADHGVVWLLTPKPGRDGHVEAEDISDAAPTAGLQQTSTVSAGRDWQGTRLVAPRAGRR
;
A
#
# COMPACT_ATOMS: atom_id res chain seq x y z
N MET A 1 18.47 12.40 -56.76
CA MET A 1 19.51 12.31 -55.72
C MET A 1 19.18 11.09 -54.88
N SER A 2 19.77 9.96 -55.26
CA SER A 2 19.53 8.65 -54.68
C SER A 2 20.61 8.38 -53.66
N CYS A 3 20.23 8.11 -52.40
CA CYS A 3 21.16 7.64 -51.39
C CYS A 3 20.89 6.15 -51.14
N PRO A 4 21.81 5.24 -51.49
CA PRO A 4 21.81 3.89 -50.94
C PRO A 4 22.78 3.79 -49.75
N SER A 5 22.28 3.32 -48.63
CA SER A 5 23.03 2.51 -47.65
C SER A 5 22.24 1.20 -47.55
N PRO A 6 22.87 0.01 -47.57
CA PRO A 6 23.46 -0.50 -46.33
C PRO A 6 24.66 -1.46 -46.52
N GLY A 7 25.53 -1.54 -45.51
CA GLY A 7 26.59 -2.55 -45.48
C GLY A 7 27.15 -2.74 -44.09
N SER A 8 26.53 -3.61 -43.30
CA SER A 8 27.17 -4.28 -42.16
C SER A 8 26.33 -5.49 -41.74
N PRO A 9 26.84 -6.72 -41.93
CA PRO A 9 26.43 -7.85 -41.11
C PRO A 9 27.67 -8.49 -40.47
N GLY A 10 27.63 -8.70 -39.14
CA GLY A 10 28.62 -9.57 -38.51
C GLY A 10 28.65 -9.51 -37.00
N SER A 11 27.76 -10.28 -36.36
CA SER A 11 28.02 -11.20 -35.23
C SER A 11 26.87 -11.17 -34.21
N PRO A 12 26.37 -12.36 -33.82
CA PRO A 12 26.68 -12.76 -32.45
C PRO A 12 27.13 -14.23 -32.35
N GLY A 13 28.34 -14.41 -31.80
CA GLY A 13 28.83 -15.71 -31.34
C GLY A 13 28.07 -16.14 -30.08
N THR A 14 27.42 -17.29 -30.19
CA THR A 14 26.80 -18.02 -29.08
C THR A 14 27.88 -18.70 -28.22
N VAL A 15 27.83 -18.51 -26.90
CA VAL A 15 28.41 -19.43 -25.90
C VAL A 15 27.36 -19.58 -24.81
N ARG A 16 26.55 -20.63 -24.83
CA ARG A 16 26.72 -21.96 -24.20
C ARG A 16 27.11 -21.91 -22.72
N SER A 17 26.12 -22.24 -21.88
CA SER A 17 26.17 -22.63 -20.47
C SER A 17 27.22 -23.72 -20.16
N PRO A 18 27.50 -24.00 -18.87
CA PRO A 18 26.83 -25.17 -18.29
C PRO A 18 26.48 -25.10 -16.79
N LEU A 19 25.58 -26.04 -16.46
CA LEU A 19 25.06 -26.49 -15.17
C LEU A 19 26.07 -26.62 -14.02
N SER A 20 25.58 -26.33 -12.80
CA SER A 20 25.81 -27.13 -11.58
C SER A 20 24.62 -26.89 -10.65
N SER A 21 23.58 -27.71 -10.65
CA SER A 21 23.42 -28.92 -9.82
C SER A 21 23.92 -28.76 -8.38
N ARG A 22 23.01 -28.69 -7.39
CA ARG A 22 22.71 -29.80 -6.44
C ARG A 22 22.06 -29.32 -5.12
N THR A 23 20.94 -29.99 -4.79
CA THR A 23 20.59 -30.53 -3.46
C THR A 23 19.85 -29.63 -2.46
N SER A 24 18.52 -29.80 -2.42
CA SER A 24 17.64 -29.72 -1.23
C SER A 24 17.80 -31.00 -0.36
N PRO A 25 17.13 -31.27 0.80
CA PRO A 25 16.40 -30.44 1.79
C PRO A 25 16.82 -30.75 3.27
N ARG A 26 16.29 -30.02 4.27
CA ARG A 26 16.09 -30.39 5.72
C ARG A 26 15.66 -29.09 6.44
N GLY A 27 14.41 -28.88 6.86
CA GLY A 27 13.68 -29.58 7.92
C GLY A 27 13.41 -28.59 9.08
N PRO A 28 12.20 -28.53 9.68
CA PRO A 28 11.76 -27.42 10.52
C PRO A 28 12.09 -27.61 12.01
N VAL A 29 12.24 -26.50 12.75
CA VAL A 29 12.25 -26.55 14.23
C VAL A 29 11.53 -25.33 14.82
N ALA A 30 10.30 -25.55 15.28
CA ALA A 30 9.56 -24.62 16.13
C ALA A 30 9.71 -25.02 17.61
N PRO A 31 9.77 -24.05 18.55
CA PRO A 31 9.35 -24.30 19.91
C PRO A 31 8.22 -23.37 20.37
N ARG A 32 7.07 -24.01 20.58
CA ARG A 32 6.01 -23.80 21.58
C ARG A 32 6.16 -22.58 22.52
N LEU A 33 5.18 -21.66 22.44
CA LEU A 33 4.77 -20.84 23.58
C LEU A 33 3.24 -20.81 23.77
N ARG A 34 2.83 -21.66 24.71
CA ARG A 34 1.86 -21.43 25.80
C ARG A 34 0.59 -20.62 25.50
N ALA A 35 -0.51 -21.38 25.34
CA ALA A 35 -1.87 -20.92 25.56
C ALA A 35 -2.03 -20.30 26.98
N SER A 36 -2.52 -19.06 27.02
CA SER A 36 -3.14 -18.47 28.22
C SER A 36 -4.65 -18.42 28.01
N ARG A 37 -5.34 -18.88 29.06
CA ARG A 37 -6.78 -19.14 29.10
C ARG A 37 -7.65 -17.87 29.02
N PRO A 38 -8.93 -18.02 28.61
CA PRO A 38 -9.88 -16.93 28.46
C PRO A 38 -10.38 -16.42 29.82
N GLY A 39 -10.30 -15.11 30.02
CA GLY A 39 -10.93 -14.40 31.13
C GLY A 39 -12.34 -13.97 30.75
N SER A 40 -13.33 -14.66 31.32
CA SER A 40 -14.74 -14.29 31.27
C SER A 40 -14.98 -12.92 31.93
N GLY A 41 -15.61 -12.00 31.21
CA GLY A 41 -15.95 -10.66 31.69
C GLY A 41 -17.27 -10.17 31.13
N LEU A 42 -18.35 -10.92 31.38
CA LEU A 42 -19.71 -10.52 31.07
C LEU A 42 -20.09 -9.29 31.92
N ARG A 43 -20.24 -8.11 31.30
CA ARG A 43 -21.05 -7.02 31.87
C ARG A 43 -21.97 -6.46 30.80
N ARG A 44 -23.24 -6.87 30.88
CA ARG A 44 -24.39 -6.09 30.40
C ARG A 44 -24.57 -4.90 31.33
N VAL A 45 -24.77 -3.69 30.80
CA VAL A 45 -25.80 -2.65 31.11
C VAL A 45 -25.53 -1.53 30.09
N GLY A 46 -26.45 -0.81 29.44
CA GLY A 46 -27.90 -0.81 29.39
C GLY A 46 -28.33 0.01 28.16
N ALA A 47 -29.54 -0.23 27.67
CA ALA A 47 -30.19 0.60 26.67
C ALA A 47 -30.42 2.00 27.24
N ALA A 48 -30.15 3.04 26.45
CA ALA A 48 -30.68 4.37 26.69
C ALA A 48 -31.16 4.96 25.37
N SER A 49 -32.48 5.12 25.32
CA SER A 49 -33.27 5.62 24.23
C SER A 49 -32.79 6.97 23.69
N ALA A 50 -32.94 7.11 22.39
CA ALA A 50 -32.91 8.38 21.67
C ALA A 50 -33.90 9.39 22.27
N HIS A 51 -33.37 10.53 22.72
CA HIS A 51 -34.13 11.77 22.82
C HIS A 51 -33.43 12.85 22.01
N PHE A 52 -34.00 13.09 20.84
CA PHE A 52 -33.68 14.19 19.95
C PHE A 52 -34.12 15.49 20.63
N VAL A 53 -33.16 16.30 21.09
CA VAL A 53 -33.43 17.64 21.62
C VAL A 53 -32.96 18.66 20.58
N ARG A 54 -33.93 19.36 19.99
CA ARG A 54 -33.71 20.61 19.24
C ARG A 54 -33.31 21.71 20.24
N VAL A 55 -32.13 22.28 20.07
CA VAL A 55 -31.73 23.61 20.59
C VAL A 55 -30.98 24.26 19.42
N GLY A 56 -31.46 25.29 18.76
CA GLY A 56 -31.89 26.57 19.33
C GLY A 56 -30.73 27.55 19.19
N CYS A 57 -30.53 28.10 18.00
CA CYS A 57 -29.54 29.15 17.73
C CYS A 57 -29.77 30.34 18.66
N ALA A 58 -28.83 30.62 19.57
CA ALA A 58 -28.72 31.89 20.25
C ALA A 58 -27.29 32.42 20.07
N ARG A 59 -27.21 33.56 19.36
CA ARG A 59 -25.99 34.32 19.08
C ARG A 59 -25.64 35.18 20.28
N ALA A 60 -24.42 35.05 20.81
CA ALA A 60 -23.84 36.02 21.72
C ALA A 60 -22.33 36.19 21.40
N PRO A 61 -21.80 37.43 21.34
CA PRO A 61 -20.38 37.69 21.09
C PRO A 61 -19.62 37.92 22.40
N GLY A 62 -18.45 37.31 22.53
CA GLY A 62 -17.47 37.62 23.57
C GLY A 62 -16.16 36.89 23.27
N PRO A 63 -14.99 37.56 23.31
CA PRO A 63 -13.70 36.90 23.09
C PRO A 63 -13.16 36.43 24.44
N VAL A 64 -13.06 35.12 24.62
CA VAL A 64 -12.22 34.51 25.65
C VAL A 64 -11.49 33.32 25.04
N ASP A 65 -10.18 33.44 24.92
CA ASP A 65 -9.26 32.33 24.73
C ASP A 65 -9.36 31.37 25.91
N TYR A 66 -9.48 30.06 25.66
CA TYR A 66 -8.72 28.98 26.33
C TYR A 66 -9.06 27.62 25.69
N ALA A 67 -8.00 26.90 25.36
CA ALA A 67 -7.79 25.44 25.39
C ALA A 67 -8.96 24.45 25.20
N CYS A 68 -8.71 23.53 24.28
CA CYS A 68 -8.96 22.08 24.34
C CYS A 68 -10.34 21.63 24.85
N GLY A 69 -11.20 21.29 23.89
CA GLY A 69 -12.43 20.54 24.16
C GLY A 69 -13.15 20.23 22.86
N SER A 70 -12.83 19.08 22.26
CA SER A 70 -13.68 18.46 21.24
C SER A 70 -13.89 17.00 21.61
N THR A 71 -14.75 16.76 22.60
CA THR A 71 -15.51 15.52 22.66
C THR A 71 -16.74 15.68 21.76
N ARG A 72 -16.69 15.05 20.59
CA ARG A 72 -17.88 14.59 19.89
C ARG A 72 -17.62 13.14 19.51
N GLU A 73 -18.18 12.23 20.31
CA GLU A 73 -18.31 10.82 19.99
C GLU A 73 -19.40 10.69 18.91
N ASP A 74 -18.96 10.76 17.67
CA ASP A 74 -19.50 9.95 16.59
C ASP A 74 -18.29 9.10 16.17
N ALA A 75 -18.43 7.79 15.97
CA ALA A 75 -17.30 6.93 15.60
C ALA A 75 -16.90 7.21 14.14
N THR A 76 -16.41 8.41 13.91
CA THR A 76 -15.83 8.90 12.67
C THR A 76 -14.43 8.34 12.61
N VAL A 77 -14.14 7.59 11.54
CA VAL A 77 -12.81 7.25 11.04
C VAL A 77 -11.82 8.31 11.52
N SER A 78 -10.85 7.90 12.36
CA SER A 78 -9.96 8.83 13.06
C SER A 78 -9.51 9.89 12.06
N GLY A 79 -9.65 11.18 12.34
CA GLY A 79 -9.47 12.23 11.32
C GLY A 79 -8.13 12.18 10.57
N GLN A 80 -7.16 11.44 11.12
CA GLN A 80 -5.89 11.08 10.51
C GLN A 80 -6.04 10.03 9.38
N GLU A 81 -6.83 8.98 9.57
CA GLU A 81 -7.14 7.96 8.56
C GLU A 81 -7.91 8.54 7.37
N ALA A 82 -8.91 9.39 7.61
CA ALA A 82 -9.61 10.09 6.53
C ALA A 82 -8.67 11.01 5.71
N ALA A 83 -7.70 11.64 6.39
CA ALA A 83 -6.69 12.45 5.72
C ALA A 83 -5.68 11.58 4.93
N LEU A 84 -5.28 10.42 5.46
CA LEU A 84 -4.41 9.45 4.79
C LEU A 84 -5.05 8.91 3.51
N LEU A 85 -6.30 8.46 3.58
CA LEU A 85 -7.06 8.01 2.40
C LEU A 85 -7.20 9.13 1.36
N GLY A 86 -7.48 10.35 1.81
CA GLY A 86 -7.52 11.53 0.94
C GLY A 86 -6.17 11.81 0.26
N SER A 87 -5.05 11.58 0.96
CA SER A 87 -3.71 11.75 0.41
C SER A 87 -3.31 10.65 -0.58
N LEU A 88 -3.82 9.43 -0.38
CA LEU A 88 -3.62 8.30 -1.28
C LEU A 88 -4.55 8.35 -2.51
N GLY A 89 -5.59 9.19 -2.48
CA GLY A 89 -6.50 9.39 -3.59
C GLY A 89 -7.32 8.14 -3.95
N ILE A 90 -7.59 7.28 -2.96
CA ILE A 90 -8.36 6.05 -3.15
C ILE A 90 -9.85 6.42 -3.23
N ALA A 91 -10.49 6.04 -4.33
CA ALA A 91 -11.91 6.29 -4.54
C ALA A 91 -12.77 5.22 -3.87
N SER A 92 -13.99 5.59 -3.49
CA SER A 92 -15.02 4.65 -3.07
C SER A 92 -15.34 3.67 -4.20
N GLY A 93 -15.40 2.37 -3.91
CA GLY A 93 -15.70 1.35 -4.92
C GLY A 93 -14.48 0.72 -5.59
N SER A 94 -13.26 1.14 -5.23
CA SER A 94 -12.02 0.60 -5.81
C SER A 94 -11.62 -0.73 -5.19
N VAL A 95 -11.14 -1.64 -6.02
CA VAL A 95 -10.50 -2.88 -5.56
C VAL A 95 -9.02 -2.60 -5.29
N VAL A 96 -8.60 -2.84 -4.05
CA VAL A 96 -7.25 -2.60 -3.54
C VAL A 96 -6.57 -3.94 -3.28
N TRP A 97 -5.50 -4.23 -4.01
CA TRP A 97 -4.69 -5.42 -3.82
C TRP A 97 -3.56 -5.16 -2.83
N GLU A 98 -3.47 -5.90 -1.73
CA GLU A 98 -2.33 -5.85 -0.81
C GLU A 98 -1.33 -6.98 -1.10
N ILE A 99 -0.07 -6.60 -1.35
CA ILE A 99 1.06 -7.53 -1.57
C ILE A 99 2.16 -7.25 -0.55
N GLY A 100 2.79 -8.31 -0.01
CA GLY A 100 3.97 -8.18 0.85
C GLY A 100 3.67 -7.77 2.30
N VAL A 101 2.40 -7.87 2.71
CA VAL A 101 1.98 -7.56 4.08
C VAL A 101 2.61 -8.53 5.08
N ASP A 102 3.23 -7.99 6.13
CA ASP A 102 3.80 -8.75 7.26
C ASP A 102 3.44 -8.04 8.58
N ASP A 103 3.94 -8.52 9.72
CA ASP A 103 3.60 -8.03 11.07
C ASP A 103 3.98 -6.54 11.32
N ASP A 104 4.89 -5.98 10.51
CA ASP A 104 5.34 -4.59 10.55
C ASP A 104 4.48 -3.62 9.71
N ALA A 105 3.47 -4.14 9.00
CA ALA A 105 2.54 -3.32 8.24
C ALA A 105 1.71 -2.39 9.15
N ASP A 106 1.44 -1.18 8.66
CA ASP A 106 0.71 -0.17 9.44
C ASP A 106 -0.78 -0.54 9.55
N GLY A 107 -1.18 -1.02 10.73
CA GLY A 107 -2.56 -1.40 11.01
C GLY A 107 -3.55 -0.22 10.93
N GLU A 108 -3.10 1.01 11.23
CA GLU A 108 -3.97 2.19 11.12
C GLU A 108 -4.30 2.48 9.65
N LEU A 109 -3.35 2.27 8.73
CA LEU A 109 -3.60 2.39 7.30
C LEU A 109 -4.60 1.33 6.80
N ARG A 110 -4.47 0.08 7.26
CA ARG A 110 -5.37 -1.01 6.87
C ARG A 110 -6.77 -0.81 7.43
N GLU A 111 -6.88 -0.40 8.69
CA GLU A 111 -8.15 -0.02 9.30
C GLU A 111 -8.81 1.13 8.53
N ALA A 112 -8.04 2.14 8.12
CA ALA A 112 -8.54 3.23 7.28
C ALA A 112 -9.17 2.71 5.98
N LEU A 113 -8.47 1.80 5.30
CA LEU A 113 -8.92 1.23 4.03
C LEU A 113 -10.20 0.42 4.21
N VAL A 114 -10.31 -0.37 5.28
CA VAL A 114 -11.53 -1.15 5.58
C VAL A 114 -12.69 -0.23 5.96
N LEU A 115 -12.42 0.87 6.66
CA LEU A 115 -13.41 1.89 7.02
C LEU A 115 -13.83 2.75 5.82
N ALA A 116 -13.00 2.83 4.78
CA ALA A 116 -13.32 3.54 3.55
C ALA A 116 -14.50 2.85 2.84
N SER A 117 -15.60 3.59 2.69
CA SER A 117 -16.82 3.03 2.12
C SER A 117 -16.61 2.55 0.68
N GLY A 118 -16.80 1.24 0.48
CA GLY A 118 -16.76 0.61 -0.84
C GLY A 118 -15.36 0.22 -1.32
N VAL A 119 -14.32 0.32 -0.49
CA VAL A 119 -13.02 -0.27 -0.83
C VAL A 119 -13.06 -1.77 -0.53
N GLU A 120 -12.69 -2.58 -1.51
CA GLU A 120 -12.50 -4.02 -1.33
C GLU A 120 -11.01 -4.31 -1.26
N ILE A 121 -10.54 -4.80 -0.11
CA ILE A 121 -9.13 -5.18 0.07
C ILE A 121 -9.01 -6.68 -0.24
N VAL A 122 -8.13 -7.02 -1.18
CA VAL A 122 -7.84 -8.38 -1.61
C VAL A 122 -6.39 -8.75 -1.29
N ASP A 123 -6.13 -10.04 -1.04
CA ASP A 123 -4.82 -10.59 -0.69
C ASP A 123 -4.04 -11.07 -1.92
N ASP A 124 -2.82 -11.59 -1.72
CA ASP A 124 -1.89 -11.95 -2.80
C ASP A 124 -2.38 -13.10 -3.71
N ASP A 125 -3.38 -13.87 -3.28
CA ASP A 125 -4.00 -14.94 -4.06
C ASP A 125 -5.06 -14.44 -5.07
N TYR A 126 -5.35 -13.13 -5.11
CA TYR A 126 -6.34 -12.55 -6.02
C TYR A 126 -5.86 -12.47 -7.48
N ASP A 127 -6.61 -13.08 -8.42
CA ASP A 127 -6.24 -13.16 -9.84
C ASP A 127 -7.08 -12.29 -10.81
N ASP A 128 -8.00 -11.46 -10.30
CA ASP A 128 -8.85 -10.60 -11.13
C ASP A 128 -8.29 -9.16 -11.24
N VAL A 129 -9.00 -8.29 -11.97
CA VAL A 129 -8.59 -6.92 -12.25
C VAL A 129 -8.70 -6.04 -10.99
N VAL A 130 -7.64 -5.26 -10.72
CA VAL A 130 -7.56 -4.35 -9.56
C VAL A 130 -7.31 -2.91 -9.98
N ASP A 131 -7.88 -1.96 -9.25
CA ASP A 131 -7.72 -0.53 -9.52
C ASP A 131 -6.50 0.05 -8.80
N VAL A 132 -6.20 -0.46 -7.60
CA VAL A 132 -5.13 0.06 -6.75
C VAL A 132 -4.33 -1.12 -6.23
N VAL A 133 -3.00 -1.02 -6.28
CA VAL A 133 -2.11 -2.02 -5.67
C VAL A 133 -1.33 -1.35 -4.56
N LEU A 134 -1.40 -1.90 -3.36
CA LEU A 134 -0.58 -1.56 -2.20
C LEU A 134 0.54 -2.60 -2.10
N LEU A 135 1.74 -2.20 -2.49
CA LEU A 135 2.93 -3.04 -2.42
C LEU A 135 3.74 -2.63 -1.18
N TRP A 136 3.72 -3.49 -0.16
CA TRP A 136 4.58 -3.36 1.02
C TRP A 136 5.96 -3.91 0.67
N TRP A 137 6.97 -3.05 0.63
CA TRP A 137 8.30 -3.42 0.14
C TRP A 137 9.40 -3.03 1.12
N ARG A 138 10.32 -3.97 1.36
CA ARG A 138 11.51 -3.82 2.19
C ARG A 138 12.75 -4.11 1.34
N ASP A 139 13.89 -3.52 1.69
CA ASP A 139 15.15 -3.74 0.97
C ASP A 139 15.55 -5.23 0.90
N ASP A 140 15.21 -6.00 1.94
CA ASP A 140 15.52 -7.43 2.03
C ASP A 140 14.53 -8.35 1.25
N ASP A 141 13.43 -7.82 0.71
CA ASP A 141 12.37 -8.63 0.06
C ASP A 141 12.77 -9.15 -1.33
N GLY A 142 13.83 -8.61 -1.94
CA GLY A 142 14.42 -9.13 -3.18
C GLY A 142 14.59 -8.08 -4.27
N ASP A 143 14.11 -8.38 -5.49
CA ASP A 143 14.21 -7.46 -6.63
C ASP A 143 12.92 -6.65 -6.79
N LEU A 144 13.02 -5.34 -6.56
CA LEU A 144 11.90 -4.41 -6.66
C LEU A 144 11.33 -4.35 -8.09
N VAL A 145 12.16 -4.51 -9.11
CA VAL A 145 11.71 -4.44 -10.50
C VAL A 145 10.76 -5.60 -10.80
N ASP A 146 11.13 -6.81 -10.42
CA ASP A 146 10.29 -8.00 -10.63
C ASP A 146 8.95 -7.87 -9.89
N ALA A 147 8.98 -7.42 -8.63
CA ALA A 147 7.77 -7.20 -7.85
C ALA A 147 6.85 -6.12 -8.46
N LEU A 148 7.43 -5.04 -9.00
CA LEU A 148 6.66 -4.01 -9.71
C LEU A 148 6.09 -4.52 -11.03
N VAL A 149 6.80 -5.37 -11.77
CA VAL A 149 6.30 -5.99 -13.01
C VAL A 149 5.13 -6.93 -12.71
N ASP A 150 5.24 -7.73 -11.64
CA ASP A 150 4.16 -8.62 -11.20
C ASP A 150 2.92 -7.82 -10.75
N ALA A 151 3.13 -6.71 -10.02
CA ALA A 151 2.06 -5.81 -9.59
C ALA A 151 1.30 -5.13 -10.75
N ILE A 152 1.91 -4.98 -11.93
CA ILE A 152 1.26 -4.41 -13.12
C ILE A 152 0.31 -5.41 -13.79
N GLY A 153 0.55 -6.71 -13.63
CA GLY A 153 -0.18 -7.78 -14.34
C GLY A 153 -1.71 -7.66 -14.24
N PRO A 154 -2.29 -7.65 -13.02
CA PRO A 154 -3.74 -7.52 -12.81
C PRO A 154 -4.23 -6.07 -12.76
N LEU A 155 -3.37 -5.08 -12.99
CA LEU A 155 -3.71 -3.67 -12.86
C LEU A 155 -4.64 -3.20 -14.00
N ALA A 156 -5.72 -2.49 -13.65
CA ALA A 156 -6.61 -1.87 -14.61
C ALA A 156 -5.91 -0.79 -15.47
N ASP A 157 -6.50 -0.42 -16.63
CA ASP A 157 -5.95 0.59 -17.56
C ASP A 157 -5.67 1.97 -16.91
N HIS A 158 -6.33 2.27 -15.80
CA HIS A 158 -6.17 3.50 -15.01
C HIS A 158 -5.67 3.26 -13.60
N GLY A 159 -5.13 2.07 -13.33
CA GLY A 159 -4.74 1.69 -12.01
C GLY A 159 -3.49 2.41 -11.50
N VAL A 160 -3.36 2.42 -10.18
CA VAL A 160 -2.27 3.08 -9.47
C VAL A 160 -1.59 2.08 -8.57
N VAL A 161 -0.25 2.04 -8.62
CA VAL A 161 0.56 1.26 -7.69
C VAL A 161 1.09 2.19 -6.62
N TRP A 162 0.78 1.88 -5.37
CA TRP A 162 1.29 2.53 -4.18
C TRP A 162 2.37 1.64 -3.56
N LEU A 163 3.63 2.03 -3.78
CA LEU A 163 4.78 1.38 -3.18
C LEU A 163 4.98 1.95 -1.77
N LEU A 164 4.76 1.14 -0.75
CA LEU A 164 4.96 1.47 0.64
C LEU A 164 6.35 0.99 1.06
N THR A 165 7.21 1.92 1.48
CA THR A 165 8.56 1.61 2.00
C THR A 165 8.74 2.16 3.41
N PRO A 166 9.57 1.51 4.26
CA PRO A 166 9.91 2.04 5.57
C PRO A 166 10.60 3.41 5.45
N LYS A 167 10.35 4.31 6.40
CA LYS A 167 10.99 5.63 6.46
C LYS A 167 12.51 5.51 6.71
N PRO A 168 13.30 6.52 6.27
CA PRO A 168 14.75 6.51 6.46
C PRO A 168 15.12 6.39 7.94
N GLY A 169 16.06 5.49 8.23
CA GLY A 169 16.53 5.17 9.59
C GLY A 169 15.80 3.98 10.24
N ARG A 170 14.97 3.25 9.49
CA ARG A 170 14.41 1.94 9.88
C ARG A 170 15.08 0.82 9.08
N ASP A 171 15.03 -0.39 9.61
CA ASP A 171 15.45 -1.60 8.88
C ASP A 171 14.52 -1.82 7.69
N GLY A 172 15.07 -2.33 6.58
CA GLY A 172 14.33 -2.50 5.33
C GLY A 172 14.03 -1.20 4.58
N HIS A 173 14.65 -0.07 4.95
CA HIS A 173 14.50 1.19 4.21
C HIS A 173 15.10 1.07 2.80
N VAL A 174 14.28 1.40 1.81
CA VAL A 174 14.69 1.49 0.40
C VAL A 174 14.94 2.95 0.04
N GLU A 175 16.06 3.22 -0.64
CA GLU A 175 16.40 4.58 -1.04
C GLU A 175 15.48 5.06 -2.18
N ALA A 176 15.20 6.36 -2.21
CA ALA A 176 14.40 6.94 -3.28
C ALA A 176 15.07 6.81 -4.66
N GLU A 177 16.40 6.69 -4.70
CA GLU A 177 17.18 6.46 -5.92
C GLU A 177 16.87 5.07 -6.50
N ASP A 178 16.91 4.02 -5.68
CA ASP A 178 16.56 2.65 -6.11
C ASP A 178 15.14 2.58 -6.70
N ILE A 179 14.19 3.27 -6.08
CA ILE A 179 12.81 3.36 -6.58
C ILE A 179 12.75 4.12 -7.92
N SER A 180 13.55 5.19 -8.05
CA SER A 180 13.60 6.02 -9.26
C SER A 180 14.23 5.28 -10.44
N ASP A 181 15.14 4.35 -10.17
CA ASP A 181 15.79 3.49 -11.17
C ASP A 181 14.93 2.26 -11.51
N ALA A 182 14.25 1.67 -10.51
CA ALA A 182 13.40 0.50 -10.69
C ALA A 182 12.09 0.83 -11.43
N ALA A 183 11.43 1.94 -11.08
CA ALA A 183 10.15 2.33 -11.69
C ALA A 183 10.17 2.36 -13.23
N PRO A 184 11.09 3.08 -13.92
CA PRO A 184 11.13 3.08 -15.38
C PRO A 184 11.52 1.72 -15.97
N THR A 185 12.29 0.91 -15.25
CA THR A 185 12.67 -0.44 -15.68
C THR A 185 11.46 -1.39 -15.69
N ALA A 186 10.60 -1.29 -14.66
CA ALA A 186 9.30 -1.96 -14.61
C ALA A 186 8.26 -1.35 -15.58
N GLY A 187 8.60 -0.25 -16.26
CA GLY A 187 7.69 0.47 -17.15
C GLY A 187 6.67 1.34 -16.42
N LEU A 188 6.90 1.68 -15.15
CA LEU A 188 6.10 2.60 -14.36
C LEU A 188 6.73 4.00 -14.32
N GLN A 189 5.96 5.00 -13.91
CA GLN A 189 6.45 6.35 -13.66
C GLN A 189 6.07 6.81 -12.27
N GLN A 190 7.06 7.30 -11.52
CA GLN A 190 6.84 7.91 -10.21
C GLN A 190 6.17 9.29 -10.38
N THR A 191 5.11 9.53 -9.62
CA THR A 191 4.30 10.76 -9.74
C THR A 191 4.32 11.62 -8.49
N SER A 192 4.27 11.02 -7.31
CA SER A 192 4.24 11.74 -6.03
C SER A 192 4.61 10.80 -4.91
N THR A 193 5.06 11.36 -3.78
CA THR A 193 5.37 10.61 -2.56
C THR A 193 4.61 11.24 -1.40
N VAL A 194 3.95 10.42 -0.60
CA VAL A 194 3.15 10.82 0.56
C VAL A 194 3.59 10.03 1.80
N SER A 195 3.28 10.54 2.99
CA SER A 195 3.48 9.75 4.22
C SER A 195 2.26 8.85 4.40
N ALA A 196 2.45 7.53 4.28
CA ALA A 196 1.38 6.55 4.39
C ALA A 196 1.10 6.10 5.84
N GLY A 197 1.87 6.60 6.80
CA GLY A 197 1.66 6.31 8.22
C GLY A 197 2.75 6.94 9.10
N ARG A 198 2.90 6.40 10.31
CA ARG A 198 3.97 6.82 11.23
C ARG A 198 5.33 6.38 10.72
N ASP A 199 5.44 5.12 10.33
CA ASP A 199 6.71 4.47 9.99
C ASP A 199 6.89 4.22 8.49
N TRP A 200 5.83 4.39 7.70
CA TRP A 200 5.82 4.09 6.26
C TRP A 200 5.68 5.35 5.38
N GLN A 201 6.35 5.30 4.23
CA GLN A 201 6.27 6.27 3.15
C GLN A 201 5.64 5.60 1.92
N GLY A 202 4.69 6.27 1.29
CA GLY A 202 4.01 5.78 0.09
C GLY A 202 4.47 6.53 -1.14
N THR A 203 4.94 5.80 -2.15
CA THR A 203 5.31 6.34 -3.46
C THR A 203 4.27 5.93 -4.49
N ARG A 204 3.73 6.92 -5.19
CA ARG A 204 2.72 6.73 -6.23
C ARG A 204 3.38 6.47 -7.58
N LEU A 205 3.20 5.25 -8.07
CA LEU A 205 3.66 4.79 -9.37
C LEU A 205 2.44 4.59 -10.29
N VAL A 206 2.54 5.08 -11.52
CA VAL A 206 1.47 4.94 -12.52
C VAL A 206 2.04 4.27 -13.75
N ALA A 207 1.30 3.30 -14.27
CA ALA A 207 1.61 2.72 -15.57
C ALA A 207 1.36 3.79 -16.65
N PRO A 208 2.38 4.25 -17.39
CA PRO A 208 2.17 5.04 -18.58
C PRO A 208 1.33 4.19 -19.51
N ARG A 209 0.19 4.74 -19.96
CA ARG A 209 -0.80 4.06 -20.81
C ARG A 209 -0.08 3.25 -21.89
N ALA A 210 0.07 1.95 -21.65
CA ALA A 210 0.80 1.08 -22.55
C ALA A 210 -0.02 1.07 -23.83
N GLY A 211 0.48 1.76 -24.86
CA GLY A 211 -0.10 1.72 -26.18
C GLY A 211 0.00 0.28 -26.65
N ARG A 212 -1.07 -0.51 -26.40
CA ARG A 212 -1.26 -1.85 -26.91
C ARG A 212 -0.90 -1.83 -28.40
N ARG A 213 0.23 -2.42 -28.75
CA ARG A 213 0.72 -2.61 -30.12
C ARG A 213 0.79 -4.10 -30.41
#